data_AF-A0A7Y2JT68-F1
#
_entry.id   AF-A0A7Y2JT68-F1
#
_cell.length_a   1.000
_cell.length_b   1.000
_cell.length_c   1.000
_cell.angle_alpha   90.00
_cell.angle_beta   90.00
_cell.angle_gamma   90.00
#
_symmetry.space_group_name_H-M   'P 1'
#
loop_
_entity.id
_entity.type
_entity.pdbx_description
1 polymer ?
#
loop_
_entity_poly.entity_id
_entity_poly.type
_entity_poly.pdbx_seq_one_letter_code
_entity_poly.pdbx_strand_id
1 'polypeptide(L)'
;MVLLISRLVSGGCGSIVNVAQATLADVTPPERRASAMGLIGAAFGVAFIIGPALGGFSSRWGEAAPGLVAASLSGANFFAALFLLPETRTTADRSRIQARARWS
;
A
#
# COMPACT_ATOMS: atom_id res chain seq x y z
N MET A 1 23.93 2.27 16.53
CA MET A 1 22.85 3.29 16.45
C MET A 1 22.10 3.27 15.13
N VAL A 2 22.77 3.20 13.96
CA VAL A 2 22.11 3.07 12.63
C VAL A 2 21.06 1.95 12.57
N LEU A 3 21.32 0.75 13.10
CA LEU A 3 20.36 -0.37 13.06
C LEU A 3 19.06 -0.12 13.84
N LEU A 4 19.15 0.62 14.97
CA LEU A 4 17.99 0.97 15.80
C LEU A 4 17.10 2.00 15.10
N ILE A 5 17.72 2.99 14.46
CA ILE A 5 17.02 3.99 13.65
C ILE A 5 16.33 3.31 12.46
N SER A 6 17.03 2.41 11.75
CA SER A 6 16.44 1.63 10.66
C SER A 6 15.27 0.75 11.12
N ARG A 7 15.33 0.15 12.32
CA ARG A 7 14.23 -0.64 12.90
C ARG A 7 13.02 0.21 13.26
N LEU A 8 13.23 1.42 13.79
CA LEU A 8 12.15 2.36 14.11
C LEU A 8 11.45 2.85 12.84
N VAL A 9 12.23 3.22 11.82
CA VAL A 9 11.69 3.65 10.51
C VAL A 9 10.97 2.51 9.80
N SER A 10 11.56 1.31 9.78
CA SER A 10 10.97 0.14 9.15
C SER A 10 9.72 -0.36 9.91
N GLY A 11 9.72 -0.25 11.24
CA GLY A 11 8.55 -0.53 12.08
C GLY A 11 7.38 0.42 11.81
N GLY A 12 7.66 1.71 11.57
CA GLY A 12 6.66 2.69 11.16
C GLY A 12 6.05 2.38 9.79
N CYS A 13 6.87 2.05 8.80
CA CYS A 13 6.39 1.64 7.47
C CYS A 13 5.59 0.32 7.48
N GLY A 14 5.91 -0.60 8.38
CA GLY A 14 5.17 -1.85 8.56
C GLY A 14 3.70 -1.66 8.95
N SER A 15 3.31 -0.48 9.45
CA SER A 15 1.93 -0.18 9.84
C SER A 15 0.96 -0.06 8.66
N ILE A 16 1.43 0.26 7.45
CA ILE A 16 0.56 0.42 6.26
C ILE A 16 -0.27 -0.82 5.99
N VAL A 17 0.32 -2.01 6.17
CA VAL A 17 -0.38 -3.28 5.96
C VAL A 17 -1.48 -3.46 7.00
N ASN A 18 -1.21 -3.13 8.26
CA ASN A 18 -2.21 -3.21 9.34
C ASN A 18 -3.36 -2.22 9.11
N VAL A 19 -3.08 -0.99 8.69
CA VAL A 19 -4.10 0.02 8.37
C VAL A 19 -4.95 -0.42 7.17
N ALA A 20 -4.33 -0.98 6.13
CA ALA A 20 -5.04 -1.52 4.97
C ALA A 20 -5.94 -2.69 5.35
N GLN A 21 -5.45 -3.64 6.15
CA GLN A 21 -6.25 -4.77 6.64
C GLN A 21 -7.43 -4.30 7.50
N ALA A 22 -7.21 -3.34 8.42
CA ALA A 22 -8.25 -2.78 9.27
C ALA A 22 -9.31 -2.03 8.46
N THR A 23 -8.87 -1.23 7.47
CA THR A 23 -9.79 -0.51 6.58
C THR A 23 -10.63 -1.48 5.76
N LEU A 24 -10.00 -2.52 5.21
CA LEU A 24 -10.71 -3.54 4.43
C LEU A 24 -11.68 -4.35 5.30
N ALA A 25 -11.34 -4.60 6.57
CA ALA A 25 -12.25 -5.20 7.53
C ALA A 25 -13.44 -4.29 7.88
N ASP A 26 -13.24 -2.96 7.92
CA ASP A 26 -14.28 -1.95 8.16
C ASP A 26 -15.25 -1.83 6.97
N VAL A 27 -14.78 -1.96 5.72
CA VAL A 27 -15.64 -1.84 4.51
C VAL A 27 -16.20 -3.17 3.99
N THR A 28 -15.68 -4.32 4.41
CA THR A 28 -16.09 -5.63 3.86
C THR A 28 -17.08 -6.34 4.80
N PRO A 29 -18.23 -6.83 4.29
CA PRO A 29 -19.19 -7.63 5.06
C PRO A 29 -18.55 -8.94 5.56
N PRO A 30 -19.00 -9.46 6.72
CA PRO A 30 -18.32 -10.55 7.45
C PRO A 30 -18.12 -11.81 6.61
N GLU A 31 -19.00 -12.10 5.65
CA GLU A 31 -18.90 -13.26 4.75
C GLU A 31 -17.75 -13.14 3.73
N ARG A 32 -17.32 -11.92 3.41
CA ARG A 32 -16.28 -11.64 2.40
C ARG A 32 -14.93 -11.24 3.00
N ARG A 33 -14.84 -11.02 4.31
CA ARG A 33 -13.59 -10.63 5.00
C ARG A 33 -12.45 -11.61 4.74
N ALA A 34 -12.69 -12.92 4.85
CA ALA A 34 -11.67 -13.92 4.59
C ALA A 34 -11.10 -13.86 3.16
N SER A 35 -11.98 -13.65 2.17
CA SER A 35 -11.57 -13.50 0.76
C SER A 35 -10.79 -12.21 0.53
N ALA A 36 -11.21 -11.10 1.15
CA ALA A 36 -10.55 -9.81 1.05
C ALA A 36 -9.14 -9.81 1.69
N MET A 37 -8.99 -10.42 2.87
CA MET A 37 -7.68 -10.63 3.49
C MET A 37 -6.80 -11.58 2.65
N GLY A 38 -7.40 -12.64 2.09
CA GLY A 38 -6.72 -13.57 1.19
C GLY A 38 -6.21 -12.92 -0.09
N LEU A 39 -6.96 -11.95 -0.65
CA LEU A 39 -6.55 -11.18 -1.83
C LEU A 39 -5.31 -10.33 -1.55
N ILE A 40 -5.21 -9.74 -0.34
CA ILE A 40 -4.00 -9.01 0.07
C ILE A 40 -2.80 -9.96 0.14
N GLY A 41 -2.97 -11.16 0.72
CA GLY A 41 -1.93 -12.19 0.72
C GLY A 41 -1.50 -12.62 -0.69
N ALA A 42 -2.47 -12.81 -1.60
CA ALA A 42 -2.21 -13.14 -3.00
C ALA A 42 -1.44 -12.01 -3.71
N ALA A 43 -1.80 -10.74 -3.48
CA ALA A 43 -1.11 -9.59 -4.02
C ALA A 43 0.36 -9.53 -3.55
N PHE A 44 0.61 -9.79 -2.26
CA PHE A 44 1.98 -9.91 -1.74
C PHE A 44 2.75 -11.06 -2.38
N GLY A 45 2.12 -12.24 -2.53
CA GLY A 45 2.76 -13.38 -3.20
C GLY A 45 3.16 -13.06 -4.64
N VAL A 46 2.25 -12.44 -5.41
CA VAL A 46 2.52 -12.00 -6.78
C VAL A 46 3.64 -10.95 -6.81
N ALA A 47 3.62 -9.97 -5.90
CA ALA A 47 4.66 -8.96 -5.80
C ALA A 47 6.04 -9.57 -5.46
N PHE A 48 6.09 -10.59 -4.61
CA PHE A 48 7.33 -11.31 -4.28
C PHE A 48 7.89 -12.15 -5.43
N ILE A 49 7.05 -12.62 -6.35
CA ILE A 49 7.50 -13.33 -7.55
C ILE A 49 7.99 -12.32 -8.60
N ILE A 50 7.16 -11.31 -8.88
CA ILE A 50 7.41 -10.34 -9.95
C ILE A 50 8.55 -9.38 -9.59
N GLY A 51 8.67 -8.97 -8.33
CA GLY A 51 9.65 -7.97 -7.88
C GLY A 51 11.11 -8.37 -8.14
N PRO A 52 11.60 -9.50 -7.60
CA PRO A 52 12.94 -10.01 -7.87
C PRO A 52 13.14 -10.43 -9.33
N ALA A 53 12.10 -10.97 -9.99
CA ALA A 53 12.19 -11.32 -11.40
C ALA A 53 12.44 -10.07 -12.28
N LEU A 54 11.68 -9.00 -12.07
CA LEU A 54 11.88 -7.72 -12.73
C LEU A 54 13.22 -7.09 -12.34
N GLY A 55 13.58 -7.09 -11.06
CA GLY A 55 14.84 -6.53 -10.58
C GLY A 55 16.06 -7.25 -11.16
N GLY A 56 16.04 -8.58 -11.17
CA GLY A 56 17.11 -9.42 -11.72
C GLY A 56 17.22 -9.31 -13.24
N PHE A 57 16.09 -9.26 -13.95
CA PHE A 57 16.08 -9.03 -15.39
C PHE A 57 16.64 -7.65 -15.74
N SER A 58 16.23 -6.62 -15.00
CA SER A 58 16.67 -5.25 -15.22
C SER A 58 18.14 -5.03 -14.89
N SER A 59 18.69 -5.79 -13.92
CA SER A 59 20.11 -5.75 -13.52
C SER A 59 21.06 -6.05 -14.70
N ARG A 60 20.59 -6.75 -15.73
CA ARG A 60 21.37 -7.02 -16.95
C ARG A 60 21.73 -5.76 -17.76
N TRP A 61 21.00 -4.66 -17.59
CA TRP A 61 21.25 -3.40 -18.28
C TRP A 61 22.11 -2.40 -17.47
N GLY A 62 22.59 -2.81 -16.30
CA GLY A 62 23.49 -2.02 -15.46
C GLY A 62 23.06 -2.01 -14.00
N GLU A 63 24.00 -1.66 -13.11
CA GLU A 63 23.80 -1.70 -11.66
C GLU A 63 22.70 -0.72 -11.17
N ALA A 64 22.47 0.38 -11.89
CA ALA A 64 21.42 1.35 -11.62
C ALA A 64 20.05 1.00 -12.25
N ALA A 65 20.00 0.04 -13.18
CA ALA A 65 18.79 -0.28 -13.94
C ALA A 65 17.63 -0.82 -13.07
N PRO A 66 17.85 -1.69 -12.06
CA PRO A 66 16.78 -2.09 -11.13
C PRO A 66 16.19 -0.89 -10.37
N GLY A 67 17.04 0.06 -9.98
CA GLY A 67 16.62 1.29 -9.31
C GLY A 67 15.78 2.18 -10.22
N LEU A 68 16.17 2.34 -11.49
CA LEU A 68 15.40 3.09 -12.48
C LEU A 68 14.04 2.44 -12.76
N VAL A 69 13.98 1.10 -12.84
CA VAL A 69 12.71 0.39 -13.01
C VAL A 69 11.81 0.59 -11.80
N ALA A 70 12.34 0.47 -10.58
CA ALA A 70 11.57 0.75 -9.36
C ALA A 70 11.09 2.21 -9.31
N ALA A 71 11.93 3.17 -9.71
CA ALA A 71 11.57 4.59 -9.77
C ALA A 71 10.49 4.85 -10.82
N SER A 72 10.58 4.23 -12.00
CA SER A 72 9.57 4.34 -13.05
C SER A 72 8.23 3.74 -12.63
N LEU A 73 8.25 2.60 -11.91
CA LEU A 73 7.04 1.95 -11.39
C LEU A 73 6.39 2.79 -10.28
N SER A 74 7.19 3.35 -9.37
CA SER A 74 6.72 4.28 -8.33
C SER A 74 6.18 5.57 -8.95
N GLY A 75 6.86 6.11 -9.95
CA GLY A 75 6.41 7.26 -10.72
C GLY A 75 5.09 6.99 -11.44
N ALA A 76 4.96 5.86 -12.12
CA ALA A 76 3.71 5.44 -12.75
C ALA A 76 2.59 5.28 -11.73
N ASN A 77 2.86 4.69 -10.56
CA ASN A 77 1.89 4.61 -9.46
C ASN A 77 1.51 6.00 -8.94
N PHE A 78 2.45 6.94 -8.83
CA PHE A 78 2.18 8.31 -8.43
C PHE A 78 1.33 9.05 -9.47
N PHE A 79 1.65 8.94 -10.76
CA PHE A 79 0.84 9.50 -11.83
C PHE A 79 -0.54 8.86 -11.88
N ALA A 80 -0.64 7.53 -11.73
CA ALA A 80 -1.93 6.86 -11.60
C ALA A 80 -2.68 7.35 -10.36
N ALA A 81 -2.01 7.55 -9.22
CA ALA A 81 -2.65 8.16 -8.06
C ALA A 81 -3.03 9.64 -8.29
N LEU A 82 -2.39 10.37 -9.19
CA LEU A 82 -2.81 11.73 -9.54
C LEU A 82 -3.99 11.76 -10.52
N PHE A 83 -4.01 10.85 -11.50
CA PHE A 83 -5.04 10.81 -12.55
C PHE A 83 -6.25 9.96 -12.19
N LEU A 84 -6.01 8.80 -11.57
CA LEU A 84 -7.02 7.81 -11.16
C LEU A 84 -7.57 8.08 -9.76
N LEU A 85 -6.90 8.92 -8.96
CA LEU A 85 -7.41 9.49 -7.71
C LEU A 85 -7.77 10.98 -7.93
N PRO A 86 -8.81 11.30 -8.73
CA PRO A 86 -9.39 12.64 -8.72
C PRO A 86 -9.98 12.85 -7.33
N GLU A 87 -9.34 13.72 -6.54
CA GLU A 87 -9.72 14.12 -5.18
C GLU A 87 -10.66 13.15 -4.42
N THR A 88 -10.09 12.33 -3.52
CA THR A 88 -10.86 11.76 -2.39
C THR A 88 -11.20 12.86 -1.37
N ARG A 89 -11.77 13.99 -1.81
CA ARG A 89 -12.52 14.88 -0.95
C ARG A 89 -13.94 14.33 -0.85
N THR A 90 -14.28 13.90 0.37
CA THR A 90 -15.62 14.07 0.95
C THR A 90 -16.69 12.99 0.70
N THR A 91 -16.47 11.76 1.17
CA THR A 91 -17.65 10.94 1.61
C THR A 91 -17.40 10.03 2.81
N ALA A 92 -16.20 9.44 2.97
CA ALA A 92 -15.95 8.49 4.06
C ALA A 92 -15.66 9.15 5.43
N ASP A 93 -15.04 10.34 5.46
CA ASP A 93 -14.68 11.03 6.72
C ASP A 93 -15.79 11.96 7.23
N ARG A 94 -16.71 12.38 6.35
CA ARG A 94 -17.82 13.28 6.72
C ARG A 94 -18.89 12.57 7.58
N SER A 95 -19.09 11.27 7.39
CA SER A 95 -20.07 10.49 8.16
C SER A 95 -19.60 10.16 9.58
N ARG A 96 -18.29 9.90 9.79
CA ARG A 96 -17.71 9.63 11.12
C ARG A 96 -17.59 10.89 11.99
N ILE A 97 -17.22 12.04 11.42
CA ILE A 97 -17.13 13.31 12.17
C ILE A 97 -18.54 13.81 12.53
N GLN A 98 -19.54 13.69 11.63
CA GLN A 98 -20.93 14.03 11.95
C GLN A 98 -21.56 13.09 12.99
N ALA A 99 -21.26 11.80 12.94
CA ALA A 99 -21.76 10.84 13.93
C ALA A 99 -21.24 11.11 15.34
N ARG A 100 -20.03 11.69 15.48
CA ARG A 100 -19.43 12.00 16.79
C ARG A 100 -19.82 13.40 17.30
N ALA A 101 -20.10 14.34 16.40
CA ALA A 101 -20.60 15.68 16.74
C ALA A 101 -22.12 15.70 17.07
N ARG A 102 -22.89 14.66 16.69
CA ARG A 102 -24.33 14.56 17.01
C ARG A 102 -24.62 14.05 18.44
N TRP A 103 -23.59 13.72 19.22
CA TRP A 103 -23.71 13.14 20.56
C TRP A 103 -22.88 13.89 21.62
N SER A 104 -22.48 15.14 21.36
CA SER A 104 -21.89 16.05 22.35
C SER A 104 -22.77 17.27 22.58
#